data_AF-A0A2G5KPA7-F1
#
_entry.id   AF-A0A2G5KPA7-F1
#
_cell.length_a   1.000
_cell.length_b   1.000
_cell.length_c   1.000
_cell.angle_alpha   90.00
_cell.angle_beta   90.00
_cell.angle_gamma   90.00
#
_symmetry.space_group_name_H-M   'P 1'
#
loop_
_entity.id
_entity.type
_entity.pdbx_description
1 polymer ?
#
loop_
_entity_poly.entity_id
_entity_poly.type
_entity_poly.pdbx_seq_one_letter_code
_entity_poly.pdbx_strand_id
1 'polypeptide(L)'
;MGYRRGYYKKDGTYVQGHFVSKDHGGKRRKNTNKKGCLGVLLLLLVTFFSFSCETESTCQSRNCADFANQAKAQAAFEGDKVVIQI
;
A
#
# COMPACT_ATOMS: atom_id res chain seq x y z
N MET A 1 12.51 -6.39 37.77
CA MET A 1 11.17 -6.04 38.30
C MET A 1 11.33 -4.98 39.39
N GLY A 2 10.32 -4.15 39.67
CA GLY A 2 10.46 -3.07 40.66
C GLY A 2 9.20 -2.91 41.52
N TYR A 3 9.36 -2.60 42.80
CA TYR A 3 8.23 -2.32 43.69
C TYR A 3 8.01 -0.82 43.77
N ARG A 4 6.78 -0.33 43.53
CA ARG A 4 6.48 1.09 43.76
C ARG A 4 6.30 1.31 45.26
N ARG A 5 7.00 2.29 45.83
CA ARG A 5 6.86 2.64 47.25
C ARG A 5 5.44 3.15 47.52
N GLY A 6 4.85 2.70 48.62
CA GLY A 6 3.61 3.26 49.13
C GLY A 6 3.79 4.70 49.63
N TYR A 7 2.68 5.40 49.87
CA TYR A 7 2.70 6.78 50.34
C TYR A 7 1.49 7.08 51.23
N TYR A 8 1.60 8.11 52.07
CA TYR A 8 0.49 8.64 52.85
C TYR A 8 -0.25 9.71 52.06
N LYS A 9 -1.59 9.61 52.04
CA LYS A 9 -2.46 10.67 51.54
C LYS A 9 -2.56 11.82 52.54
N LYS A 10 -3.05 12.98 52.10
CA LYS A 10 -3.25 14.15 52.97
C LYS A 10 -4.28 13.92 54.08
N ASP A 11 -5.17 12.95 53.89
CA ASP A 11 -6.17 12.50 54.87
C ASP A 11 -5.59 11.54 55.93
N GLY A 12 -4.28 11.26 55.89
CA GLY A 12 -3.59 10.38 56.83
C GLY A 12 -3.67 8.89 56.47
N THR A 13 -4.39 8.51 55.42
CA THR A 13 -4.51 7.10 55.02
C THR A 13 -3.26 6.63 54.28
N TYR A 14 -2.70 5.49 54.69
CA TYR A 14 -1.57 4.87 53.98
C TYR A 14 -2.05 4.09 52.76
N VAL A 15 -1.42 4.33 51.62
CA VAL A 15 -1.63 3.55 50.39
C VAL A 15 -0.45 2.61 50.23
N GLN A 16 -0.72 1.31 50.34
CA GLN A 16 0.30 0.28 50.15
C GLN A 16 0.85 0.32 48.73
N GLY A 17 2.17 0.21 48.61
CA GLY A 17 2.83 0.01 47.32
C GLY A 17 2.36 -1.28 46.66
N HIS A 18 2.41 -1.33 45.33
CA HIS A 18 2.17 -2.57 44.59
C HIS A 18 3.39 -2.93 43.74
N PHE A 19 3.50 -4.22 43.45
CA PHE A 19 4.53 -4.73 42.57
C PHE A 19 4.27 -4.25 41.14
N VAL A 20 5.31 -3.76 40.48
CA VAL A 20 5.26 -3.36 39.07
C VAL A 20 6.25 -4.21 38.30
N SER A 21 5.75 -4.98 37.34
CA SER A 21 6.62 -5.55 36.32
C SER A 21 7.33 -4.36 35.67
N LYS A 22 8.67 -4.43 35.58
CA LYS A 22 9.34 -3.61 34.58
C LYS A 22 8.87 -4.20 33.27
N ASP A 23 7.73 -3.74 32.75
CA ASP A 23 7.46 -3.89 31.33
C ASP A 23 8.72 -3.41 30.67
N HIS A 24 9.29 -4.25 29.82
CA HIS A 24 10.49 -3.96 29.08
C HIS A 24 10.21 -2.69 28.29
N GLY A 25 10.44 -1.53 28.92
CA GLY A 25 10.20 -0.21 28.39
C GLY A 25 10.95 -0.23 27.09
N GLY A 26 10.17 -0.40 26.02
CA GLY A 26 10.65 -0.92 24.76
C GLY A 26 11.88 -0.12 24.44
N LYS A 27 13.05 -0.78 24.40
CA LYS A 27 14.29 -0.16 23.94
C LYS A 27 13.86 0.66 22.75
N ARG A 28 13.86 2.00 22.85
CA ARG A 28 13.47 2.87 21.75
C ARG A 28 14.26 2.32 20.58
N ARG A 29 13.59 1.66 19.64
CA ARG A 29 14.24 0.95 18.56
C ARG A 29 14.96 2.05 17.82
N LYS A 30 16.27 2.17 18.04
CA LYS A 30 17.10 3.18 17.41
C LYS A 30 16.83 2.98 15.93
N ASN A 31 16.17 3.96 15.33
CA ASN A 31 15.80 3.94 13.92
C ASN A 31 17.12 3.95 13.14
N THR A 32 17.69 2.77 12.93
CA THR A 32 18.72 2.60 11.93
C THR A 32 17.97 2.69 10.63
N ASN A 33 18.26 3.74 9.86
CA ASN A 33 17.71 3.96 8.53
C ASN A 33 17.96 2.72 7.69
N LYS A 34 17.01 1.78 7.72
CA LYS A 34 16.91 0.74 6.72
C LYS A 34 16.44 1.49 5.49
N LYS A 35 17.37 1.86 4.62
CA LYS A 35 17.08 2.26 3.24
C LYS A 35 16.42 1.04 2.62
N GLY A 36 15.12 0.93 2.85
CA GLY A 36 14.33 -0.24 2.52
C GLY A 36 14.28 -0.39 1.00
N CYS A 37 13.94 -1.61 0.60
CA CYS A 37 13.69 -2.09 -0.76
C CYS A 37 12.68 -1.24 -1.59
N LEU A 38 12.22 -0.09 -1.08
CA LEU A 38 11.30 0.83 -1.76
C LEU A 38 11.80 1.22 -3.15
N GLY A 39 13.11 1.42 -3.33
CA GLY A 39 13.69 1.72 -4.64
C GLY A 39 13.60 0.55 -5.62
N VAL A 40 13.79 -0.68 -5.15
CA VAL A 40 13.65 -1.91 -5.97
C VAL A 40 12.20 -2.16 -6.32
N LEU A 41 11.27 -1.91 -5.38
CA LEU A 41 9.83 -2.05 -5.60
C LEU A 41 9.30 -1.03 -6.62
N LEU A 42 9.75 0.22 -6.54
CA LEU A 42 9.42 1.27 -7.53
C LEU A 42 9.97 0.94 -8.92
N LEU A 43 11.20 0.41 -8.99
CA LEU A 43 11.80 0.02 -10.26
C LEU A 43 11.06 -1.16 -10.93
N LEU A 44 10.64 -2.14 -10.14
CA LEU A 44 9.82 -3.26 -10.63
C LEU A 44 8.47 -2.80 -11.18
N LEU A 45 7.78 -1.87 -10.50
CA LEU A 45 6.50 -1.33 -10.99
C LEU A 45 6.64 -0.67 -12.36
N VAL A 46 7.67 0.15 -12.57
CA VAL A 46 7.90 0.83 -13.86
C VAL A 46 8.18 -0.18 -14.98
N THR A 47 8.92 -1.25 -14.69
CA THR A 47 9.21 -2.29 -15.70
C THR A 47 7.98 -3.14 -16.04
N PHE A 48 7.11 -3.43 -15.07
CA PHE A 48 5.89 -4.22 -15.31
C PHE A 48 4.83 -3.44 -16.08
N PHE A 49 4.64 -2.14 -15.81
CA PHE A 49 3.69 -1.31 -16.56
C PHE A 49 4.14 -1.06 -18.01
N SER A 50 5.45 -1.05 -18.27
CA SER A 50 5.99 -0.86 -19.63
C SER A 50 5.80 -2.07 -20.55
N PHE A 51 5.46 -3.25 -20.01
CA PHE A 51 5.28 -4.47 -20.79
C PHE A 51 3.84 -4.68 -21.30
N SER A 52 2.88 -3.80 -20.94
CA SER A 52 1.49 -3.89 -21.43
C SER A 52 1.26 -3.19 -22.78
N CYS A 53 2.31 -2.95 -23.56
CA CYS A 53 2.20 -2.40 -24.92
C CYS A 53 2.92 -3.33 -25.90
N GLU A 54 2.23 -4.37 -26.37
CA GLU A 54 2.64 -5.09 -27.56
C GLU A 54 2.44 -4.16 -28.76
N THR A 55 3.51 -3.50 -29.17
CA THR A 55 3.56 -2.70 -30.40
C THR A 55 3.67 -3.60 -31.63
N GLU A 56 2.73 -4.52 -31.82
CA GLU A 56 2.48 -5.17 -33.11
C GLU A 56 0.98 -5.35 -33.33
N SER A 57 0.24 -4.25 -33.26
CA SER A 57 -0.96 -4.14 -34.08
C SER A 57 -1.00 -2.73 -34.65
N THR A 58 -1.29 -2.67 -35.93
CA THR A 58 -1.48 -1.43 -36.68
C THR A 58 -2.76 -0.75 -36.18
N CYS A 59 -2.74 -0.26 -34.93
CA CYS A 59 -3.88 0.40 -34.30
C CYS A 59 -4.06 1.76 -34.96
N GLN A 60 -4.82 1.79 -36.06
CA GLN A 60 -5.41 3.04 -36.51
C GLN A 60 -6.29 3.55 -35.37
N SER A 61 -5.87 4.65 -34.74
CA SER A 61 -6.69 5.36 -33.77
C SER A 61 -7.94 5.84 -34.47
N ARG A 62 -9.05 5.10 -34.32
CA ARG A 62 -10.38 5.55 -34.72
C ARG A 62 -11.01 6.27 -33.55
N ASN A 63 -11.38 7.52 -33.78
CA ASN A 63 -12.03 8.34 -32.77
C ASN A 63 -13.53 8.09 -32.79
N CYS A 64 -14.20 8.42 -31.69
CA CYS A 64 -15.66 8.33 -31.60
C CYS A 64 -16.37 9.20 -32.66
N ALA A 65 -15.69 10.20 -33.22
CA ALA A 65 -16.17 11.04 -34.32
C ALA A 65 -16.26 10.31 -35.67
N ASP A 66 -15.55 9.19 -35.83
CA ASP A 66 -15.53 8.41 -37.07
C ASP A 66 -16.76 7.51 -37.23
N PHE A 67 -17.61 7.43 -36.20
CA PHE A 67 -18.80 6.59 -36.16
C PHE A 67 -20.07 7.44 -36.07
N ALA A 68 -21.06 7.12 -36.91
CA ALA A 68 -22.33 7.84 -36.94
C ALA A 68 -23.16 7.70 -35.64
N ASN A 69 -22.92 6.66 -34.84
CA ASN A 69 -23.58 6.46 -33.55
C ASN A 69 -22.75 5.55 -32.62
N GLN A 70 -23.08 5.62 -31.32
CA GLN A 70 -22.41 4.88 -30.26
C GLN A 70 -22.49 3.35 -30.43
N ALA A 71 -23.65 2.84 -30.89
CA ALA A 71 -23.85 1.41 -31.09
C ALA A 71 -22.87 0.81 -32.11
N LYS A 72 -22.56 1.57 -33.17
CA LYS A 72 -21.61 1.14 -34.22
C LYS A 72 -20.15 1.18 -33.74
N ALA A 73 -19.81 2.12 -32.87
CA ALA A 73 -18.49 2.19 -32.23
C ALA A 73 -18.29 1.02 -31.24
N GLN A 74 -19.33 0.68 -30.46
CA GLN A 74 -19.29 -0.44 -29.53
C GLN A 74 -19.15 -1.79 -30.25
N ALA A 75 -19.91 -2.01 -31.33
CA ALA A 75 -19.82 -3.24 -32.12
C ALA A 75 -18.43 -3.44 -32.76
N ALA A 76 -17.77 -2.36 -33.20
CA ALA A 76 -16.42 -2.42 -33.74
C ALA A 76 -15.39 -2.79 -32.66
N PHE A 77 -15.50 -2.17 -31.48
CA PHE A 77 -14.62 -2.45 -30.34
C PHE A 77 -14.77 -3.89 -29.80
N GLU A 78 -16.00 -4.40 -29.75
CA GLU A 78 -16.27 -5.77 -29.32
C GLU A 78 -15.84 -6.81 -30.37
N GLY A 79 -15.95 -6.48 -31.66
CA GLY A 79 -15.46 -7.31 -32.76
C GLY A 79 -13.94 -7.51 -32.75
N ASP A 80 -13.18 -6.44 -32.49
CA ASP A 80 -11.71 -6.50 -32.42
C ASP A 80 -11.19 -7.28 -31.20
N LYS A 81 -11.98 -7.35 -30.11
CA LYS A 81 -11.65 -8.16 -28.92
C LYS A 81 -11.60 -9.66 -29.20
N VAL A 82 -12.35 -10.15 -30.19
CA VAL A 82 -12.44 -11.59 -30.51
C VAL A 82 -11.22 -12.08 -31.28
N VAL A 83 -10.51 -11.19 -31.99
CA VAL A 83 -9.36 -11.56 -32.84
C VAL A 83 -8.08 -11.81 -32.02
N ILE A 84 -8.02 -11.35 -30.77
CA ILE A 84 -6.80 -11.37 -29.93
C ILE A 84 -6.78 -12.58 -28.95
N GLN A 85 -7.79 -13.45 -28.96
CA GLN A 85 -7.76 -14.73 -28.21
C GLN A 85 -7.41 -15.92 -29.12
N ILE A 86 -6.15 -16.01 -29.55
CA ILE A 86 -5.48 -17.26 -29.95
C ILE A 86 -4.06 -17.24 -29.41
#